data_AF-A0A258BNX8-F1
#
_entry.id   AF-A0A258BNX8-F1
#
_cell.length_a   1.000
_cell.length_b   1.000
_cell.length_c   1.000
_cell.angle_alpha   90.00
_cell.angle_beta   90.00
_cell.angle_gamma   90.00
#
_symmetry.space_group_name_H-M   'P 1'
#
loop_
_entity.id
_entity.type
_entity.pdbx_description
1 polymer ?
#
loop_
_entity_poly.entity_id
_entity_poly.type
_entity_poly.pdbx_seq_one_letter_code
_entity_poly.pdbx_strand_id
1 'polypeptide(L)'
;MAFALNWRRCWRLLLSGVAIMVDRYPDAIAAFLDAMRAAGIHPVAPIAADLGNGLIRFSCEGDGKGKRNGWAVLHLDGIPAGAFGNYRLQVSERWRAGSVERLTPAERRERMAEYRRRQAERVAVKLAEQEQAAERCRTRWANAGPVDPAHPYLMRKRVSGEGLRQEGNRLLVPMFDPAGAIWNVQAIALDGSKRFAKGAR
;
A
#
# COMPACT_ATOMS: atom_id res chain seq x y z
N MET A 1 -37.87 39.27 0.17
CA MET A 1 -38.24 39.20 -1.27
C MET A 1 -37.04 39.63 -2.10
N ALA A 2 -36.56 38.73 -2.96
CA ALA A 2 -35.88 38.95 -4.24
C ALA A 2 -34.58 39.79 -4.31
N PHE A 3 -33.43 39.17 -4.68
CA PHE A 3 -32.74 39.23 -6.01
C PHE A 3 -32.11 40.62 -6.31
N ALA A 4 -30.92 40.81 -6.88
CA ALA A 4 -29.78 39.99 -7.25
C ALA A 4 -28.70 40.92 -7.86
N LEU A 5 -27.48 40.39 -8.00
CA LEU A 5 -26.48 40.70 -9.05
C LEU A 5 -25.90 42.13 -9.10
N ASN A 6 -24.62 42.27 -8.74
CA ASN A 6 -23.64 42.81 -9.69
C ASN A 6 -22.17 42.54 -9.28
N TRP A 7 -21.60 41.42 -9.73
CA TRP A 7 -20.13 41.29 -9.85
C TRP A 7 -19.78 40.36 -11.03
N ARG A 8 -20.12 40.81 -12.24
CA ARG A 8 -19.51 40.29 -13.47
C ARG A 8 -18.73 41.40 -14.14
N ARG A 9 -17.42 41.46 -13.88
CA ARG A 9 -16.34 41.88 -14.79
C ARG A 9 -15.06 42.12 -13.99
N CYS A 10 -14.21 41.10 -13.89
CA CYS A 10 -12.75 41.20 -13.97
C CYS A 10 -12.12 39.85 -13.59
N TRP A 11 -12.08 38.92 -14.54
CA TRP A 11 -10.80 38.46 -15.09
C TRP A 11 -11.09 37.56 -16.29
N ARG A 12 -10.60 37.99 -17.45
CA ARG A 12 -10.48 37.16 -18.64
C ARG A 12 -9.02 36.72 -18.72
N LEU A 13 -8.83 35.42 -18.94
CA LEU A 13 -7.77 34.75 -19.69
C LEU A 13 -6.99 33.68 -18.89
N LEU A 14 -7.01 32.49 -19.50
CA LEU A 14 -6.18 31.30 -19.29
C LEU A 14 -6.51 30.46 -18.05
N LEU A 15 -7.37 29.45 -18.23
CA LEU A 15 -7.26 28.07 -17.75
C LEU A 15 -8.51 27.29 -18.22
N SER A 16 -8.46 26.87 -19.48
CA SER A 16 -9.54 26.22 -20.22
C SER A 16 -9.60 24.73 -19.87
N GLY A 17 -10.58 24.31 -19.06
CA GLY A 17 -10.90 22.90 -18.82
C GLY A 17 -11.51 22.63 -17.44
N VAL A 18 -10.82 23.06 -16.38
CA VAL A 18 -11.19 22.74 -14.98
C VAL A 18 -12.50 23.42 -14.55
N ALA A 19 -12.69 24.70 -14.90
CA ALA A 19 -13.89 25.45 -14.50
C ALA A 19 -15.18 24.96 -15.19
N ILE A 20 -15.09 24.36 -16.38
CA ILE A 20 -16.25 23.88 -17.15
C ILE A 20 -16.74 22.53 -16.61
N MET A 21 -15.85 21.69 -16.07
CA MET A 21 -16.22 20.39 -15.50
C MET A 21 -16.86 20.50 -14.11
N VAL A 22 -16.41 21.46 -13.28
CA VAL A 22 -17.00 21.73 -11.96
C VAL A 22 -18.44 22.25 -12.09
N ASP A 23 -18.76 22.98 -13.16
CA ASP A 23 -20.09 23.60 -13.39
C ASP A 23 -21.15 22.61 -13.89
N ARG A 24 -20.75 21.44 -14.42
CA ARG A 24 -21.66 20.41 -14.98
C ARG A 24 -22.10 19.35 -13.95
N TYR A 25 -21.34 19.13 -12.88
CA TYR A 25 -21.65 18.13 -11.84
C TYR A 25 -21.45 18.64 -10.39
N PRO A 26 -21.95 19.85 -10.04
CA PRO A 26 -21.77 20.41 -8.70
C PRO A 26 -22.33 19.49 -7.61
N ASP A 27 -23.45 18.83 -7.90
CA ASP A 27 -24.11 17.90 -6.97
C ASP A 27 -23.30 16.62 -6.72
N ALA A 28 -22.59 16.13 -7.73
CA ALA A 28 -21.77 14.92 -7.60
C ALA A 28 -20.50 15.18 -6.79
N ILE A 29 -19.84 16.33 -7.02
CA ILE A 29 -18.68 16.76 -6.24
C ILE A 29 -19.10 16.99 -4.78
N ALA A 30 -20.22 17.67 -4.55
CA ALA A 30 -20.76 17.89 -3.21
C ALA A 30 -21.08 16.56 -2.50
N ALA A 31 -21.79 15.64 -3.16
CA ALA A 31 -22.14 14.33 -2.61
C ALA A 31 -20.91 13.44 -2.36
N PHE A 32 -19.87 13.54 -3.18
CA PHE A 32 -18.59 12.85 -2.97
C PHE A 32 -17.86 13.40 -1.73
N LEU A 33 -17.81 14.73 -1.57
CA LEU A 33 -17.24 15.38 -0.39
C LEU A 33 -18.04 15.08 0.89
N ASP A 34 -19.37 14.99 0.80
CA ASP A 34 -20.22 14.54 1.90
C ASP A 34 -19.91 13.11 2.31
N ALA A 35 -19.69 12.20 1.36
CA ALA A 35 -19.29 10.83 1.66
C ALA A 35 -17.92 10.77 2.34
N MET A 36 -16.95 11.59 1.90
CA MET A 36 -15.65 11.73 2.54
C MET A 36 -15.78 12.21 4.00
N ARG A 37 -16.56 13.27 4.24
CA ARG A 37 -16.85 13.79 5.58
C ARG A 37 -17.53 12.74 6.44
N ALA A 38 -18.53 12.04 5.89
CA ALA A 38 -19.21 10.97 6.60
C ALA A 38 -18.20 9.91 7.05
N ALA A 39 -17.25 9.51 6.20
CA ALA A 39 -16.18 8.55 6.51
C ALA A 39 -15.10 9.06 7.48
N GLY A 40 -15.26 10.27 8.04
CA GLY A 40 -14.30 10.89 8.97
C GLY A 40 -13.05 11.42 8.28
N ILE A 41 -13.10 11.65 6.96
CA ILE A 41 -12.00 12.23 6.18
C ILE A 41 -12.32 13.71 5.98
N HIS A 42 -11.57 14.56 6.70
CA HIS A 42 -11.72 16.01 6.67
C HIS A 42 -10.45 16.64 6.06
N PRO A 43 -10.46 17.02 4.77
CA PRO A 43 -9.35 17.72 4.15
C PRO A 43 -9.12 19.09 4.82
N VAL A 44 -7.85 19.44 5.09
CA VAL A 44 -7.48 20.73 5.69
C VAL A 44 -7.67 21.90 4.72
N ALA A 45 -7.51 21.63 3.42
CA ALA A 45 -7.71 22.60 2.34
C ALA A 45 -8.87 22.17 1.45
N PRO A 46 -9.59 23.11 0.81
CA PRO A 46 -10.62 22.78 -0.17
C PRO A 46 -10.00 22.03 -1.35
N ILE A 47 -10.47 20.80 -1.60
CA ILE A 47 -9.98 19.93 -2.68
C ILE A 47 -10.91 19.88 -3.90
N ALA A 48 -12.06 20.58 -3.85
CA ALA A 48 -13.13 20.47 -4.85
C ALA A 48 -12.66 20.77 -6.28
N ALA A 49 -11.79 21.77 -6.44
CA ALA A 49 -11.26 22.18 -7.75
C ALA A 49 -10.24 21.18 -8.35
N ASP A 50 -9.64 20.33 -7.51
CA ASP A 50 -8.65 19.34 -7.94
C ASP A 50 -9.31 18.00 -8.30
N LEU A 51 -10.56 17.78 -7.90
CA LEU A 51 -11.35 16.60 -8.24
C LEU A 51 -11.74 16.60 -9.73
N GLY A 52 -11.80 15.41 -10.33
CA GLY A 52 -12.06 15.25 -11.77
C GLY A 52 -10.81 15.22 -12.65
N ASN A 53 -9.63 15.57 -12.10
CA ASN A 53 -8.36 15.61 -12.83
C ASN A 53 -7.44 14.42 -12.50
N GLY A 54 -7.98 13.35 -11.93
CA GLY A 54 -7.24 12.14 -11.53
C GLY A 54 -7.07 12.00 -10.01
N LEU A 55 -6.04 11.24 -9.61
CA LEU A 55 -5.75 10.97 -8.20
C LEU A 55 -5.11 12.19 -7.54
N ILE A 56 -5.72 12.66 -6.45
CA ILE A 56 -5.21 13.74 -5.62
C ILE A 56 -4.76 13.24 -4.25
N ARG A 57 -3.77 13.93 -3.67
CA ARG A 57 -3.23 13.67 -2.32
C ARG A 57 -3.33 14.93 -1.48
N PHE A 58 -3.93 14.81 -0.30
CA PHE A 58 -4.19 15.96 0.58
C PHE A 58 -3.95 15.62 2.05
N SER A 59 -3.72 16.67 2.85
CA SER A 59 -3.61 16.57 4.31
C SER A 59 -5.01 16.55 4.93
N CYS A 60 -5.22 15.66 5.91
CA CYS A 60 -6.46 15.61 6.68
C CYS A 60 -6.26 16.21 8.08
N GLU A 61 -7.35 16.60 8.73
CA GLU A 61 -7.33 16.98 10.14
C GLU A 61 -6.70 15.87 11.00
N GLY A 62 -5.85 16.27 11.95
CA GLY A 62 -5.07 15.36 12.80
C GLY A 62 -3.86 14.71 12.11
N ASP A 63 -3.55 15.04 10.85
CA ASP A 63 -2.27 14.68 10.24
C ASP A 63 -1.13 15.57 10.77
N GLY A 64 0.06 14.98 10.95
CA GLY A 64 1.27 15.73 11.27
C GLY A 64 1.68 16.69 10.14
N LYS A 65 2.41 17.76 10.48
CA LYS A 65 2.84 18.81 9.52
C LYS A 65 3.48 18.19 8.27
N GLY A 66 2.93 18.52 7.10
CA GLY A 66 3.42 18.06 5.79
C GLY A 66 3.00 16.64 5.37
N LYS A 67 2.25 15.90 6.19
CA LYS A 67 1.74 14.56 5.82
C LYS A 67 0.48 14.71 4.96
N ARG A 68 0.39 13.92 3.88
CA ARG A 68 -0.75 13.85 2.97
C ARG A 68 -1.35 12.44 2.99
N ASN A 69 -1.93 12.07 4.13
CA ASN A 69 -2.48 10.72 4.31
C ASN A 69 -3.79 10.52 3.54
N GLY A 70 -4.48 11.61 3.20
CA GLY A 70 -5.71 11.63 2.41
C GLY A 70 -5.44 11.44 0.92
N TRP A 71 -6.31 10.69 0.27
CA TRP A 71 -6.33 10.54 -1.18
C TRP A 71 -7.76 10.44 -1.71
N ALA A 72 -7.96 10.93 -2.92
CA ALA A 72 -9.24 10.85 -3.60
C ALA A 72 -9.04 10.77 -5.11
N VAL A 73 -9.93 10.04 -5.79
CA VAL A 73 -10.07 10.05 -7.24
C VAL A 73 -11.56 10.11 -7.54
N LEU A 74 -11.95 11.02 -8.44
CA LEU A 74 -13.33 11.20 -8.88
C LEU A 74 -13.34 11.28 -10.39
N HIS A 75 -14.12 10.39 -11.00
CA HIS A 75 -14.42 10.35 -12.42
C HIS A 75 -15.80 10.97 -12.62
N LEU A 76 -15.87 11.94 -13.52
CA LEU A 76 -17.09 12.70 -13.85
C LEU A 76 -17.62 12.36 -15.25
N ASP A 77 -16.92 11.50 -15.98
CA ASP A 77 -17.32 10.97 -17.28
C ASP A 77 -18.41 9.89 -17.11
N GLY A 78 -19.64 10.21 -17.52
CA GLY A 78 -20.79 9.31 -17.43
C GLY A 78 -21.52 9.39 -16.08
N ILE A 79 -21.70 8.26 -15.38
CA ILE A 79 -22.24 8.24 -14.01
C ILE A 79 -21.07 8.53 -13.06
N PRO A 80 -21.08 9.64 -12.30
CA PRO A 80 -19.96 10.00 -11.46
C PRO A 80 -19.60 8.88 -10.48
N ALA A 81 -18.34 8.51 -10.43
CA ALA A 81 -17.85 7.43 -9.58
C ALA A 81 -16.42 7.71 -9.14
N GLY A 82 -16.04 7.19 -7.98
CA GLY A 82 -14.73 7.50 -7.41
C GLY A 82 -14.38 6.62 -6.23
N ALA A 83 -13.24 6.92 -5.64
CA ALA A 83 -12.81 6.33 -4.39
C ALA A 83 -12.03 7.34 -3.59
N PHE A 84 -12.10 7.22 -2.27
CA PHE A 84 -11.36 8.07 -1.36
C PHE A 84 -10.86 7.26 -0.17
N GLY A 85 -9.85 7.79 0.51
CA GLY A 85 -9.34 7.14 1.70
C GLY A 85 -8.35 7.98 2.48
N ASN A 86 -7.98 7.45 3.65
CA ASN A 86 -6.93 7.99 4.49
C ASN A 86 -6.08 6.85 5.04
N TYR A 87 -4.78 6.87 4.77
CA TYR A 87 -3.87 5.81 5.22
C TYR A 87 -3.71 5.74 6.73
N ARG A 88 -3.71 6.86 7.46
CA ARG A 88 -3.62 6.88 8.92
C ARG A 88 -4.86 6.28 9.56
N LEU A 89 -6.03 6.59 9.01
CA LEU A 89 -7.32 6.07 9.48
C LEU A 89 -7.62 4.66 8.98
N GLN A 90 -6.79 4.13 8.06
CA GLN A 90 -7.02 2.85 7.35
C GLN A 90 -8.42 2.81 6.69
N VAL A 91 -8.89 3.96 6.20
CA VAL A 91 -10.17 4.08 5.50
C VAL A 91 -9.91 4.08 4.00
N SER A 92 -10.69 3.27 3.27
CA SER A 92 -10.72 3.23 1.81
C SER A 92 -12.14 2.88 1.38
N GLU A 93 -12.89 3.85 0.88
CA GLU A 93 -14.27 3.67 0.45
C GLU A 93 -14.39 3.90 -1.06
N ARG A 94 -15.26 3.12 -1.70
CA ARG A 94 -15.71 3.34 -3.08
C ARG A 94 -16.98 4.16 -3.04
N TRP A 95 -17.13 5.09 -3.98
CA TRP A 95 -18.27 5.98 -4.09
C TRP A 95 -18.82 5.97 -5.51
N ARG A 96 -20.14 6.06 -5.65
CA ARG A 96 -20.84 6.19 -6.93
C ARG A 96 -22.04 7.11 -6.75
N ALA A 97 -22.27 8.02 -7.69
CA ALA A 97 -23.46 8.84 -7.73
C ALA A 97 -24.71 7.94 -7.87
N GLY A 98 -25.72 8.20 -7.05
CA GLY A 98 -26.96 7.42 -7.04
C GLY A 98 -26.89 6.09 -6.28
N SER A 99 -25.75 5.68 -5.70
CA SER A 99 -25.75 4.56 -4.75
C SER A 99 -26.28 5.04 -3.40
N VAL A 100 -27.60 4.94 -3.21
CA VAL A 100 -28.28 5.25 -1.94
C VAL A 100 -28.30 4.01 -1.04
N GLU A 101 -27.13 3.51 -0.66
CA GLU A 101 -27.00 2.72 0.56
C GLU A 101 -25.94 3.40 1.42
N ARG A 102 -26.40 4.45 2.13
CA ARG A 102 -25.62 5.03 3.22
C ARG A 102 -25.56 3.97 4.31
N LEU A 103 -24.42 3.29 4.41
CA LEU A 103 -24.15 2.42 5.56
C LEU A 103 -24.41 3.23 6.83
N THR A 104 -25.28 2.71 7.67
CA THR A 104 -25.51 3.25 9.00
C THR A 104 -24.19 3.30 9.78
N PRO A 105 -24.07 4.20 10.79
CA PRO A 105 -22.90 4.20 11.66
C PRO A 105 -22.61 2.84 12.30
N ALA A 106 -23.64 2.00 12.52
CA ALA A 106 -23.49 0.64 13.01
C ALA A 106 -22.82 -0.28 11.98
N GLU A 107 -23.31 -0.31 10.73
CA GLU A 107 -22.73 -1.11 9.64
C GLU A 107 -21.30 -0.70 9.33
N ARG A 108 -20.96 0.59 9.44
CA ARG A 108 -19.57 1.04 9.30
C ARG A 108 -18.67 0.53 10.42
N ARG A 109 -19.13 0.59 11.68
CA ARG A 109 -18.36 0.04 12.81
C ARG A 109 -18.12 -1.45 12.65
N GLU A 110 -19.13 -2.19 12.21
CA GLU A 110 -19.03 -3.62 11.93
C GLU A 110 -18.02 -3.93 10.82
N ARG A 111 -18.09 -3.22 9.69
CA ARG A 111 -17.10 -3.37 8.59
C ARG A 111 -15.68 -3.03 9.03
N MET A 112 -15.50 -2.00 9.85
CA MET A 112 -14.19 -1.64 10.40
C MET A 112 -13.66 -2.72 11.35
N ALA A 113 -14.53 -3.28 12.21
CA ALA A 113 -14.17 -4.39 13.08
C ALA A 113 -13.78 -5.63 12.27
N GLU A 114 -14.56 -5.97 11.24
CA GLU A 114 -14.25 -7.08 10.33
C GLU A 114 -12.94 -6.85 9.59
N TYR A 115 -12.69 -5.64 9.10
CA TYR A 115 -11.43 -5.30 8.44
C TYR A 115 -10.24 -5.50 9.38
N ARG A 116 -10.31 -4.98 10.61
CA ARG A 116 -9.26 -5.16 11.62
C ARG A 116 -9.02 -6.64 11.93
N ARG A 117 -10.10 -7.43 12.05
CA ARG A 117 -10.01 -8.87 12.26
C ARG A 117 -9.27 -9.55 11.10
N ARG A 118 -9.67 -9.28 9.85
CA ARG A 118 -9.01 -9.83 8.64
C ARG A 118 -7.55 -9.40 8.51
N GLN A 119 -7.20 -8.17 8.92
CA GLN A 119 -5.79 -7.74 8.95
C GLN A 119 -4.98 -8.51 9.99
N ALA A 120 -5.52 -8.68 11.20
CA ALA A 120 -4.86 -9.47 12.25
C ALA A 120 -4.65 -10.93 11.81
N GLU A 121 -5.67 -11.54 11.20
CA GLU A 121 -5.60 -12.89 10.62
C GLU A 121 -4.48 -12.98 9.56
N ARG A 122 -4.39 -12.03 8.63
CA ARG A 122 -3.34 -12.01 7.59
C ARG A 122 -1.93 -11.88 8.17
N VAL A 123 -1.76 -11.03 9.19
CA VAL A 123 -0.46 -10.88 9.87
C VAL A 123 -0.07 -12.17 10.56
N ALA A 124 -1.01 -12.82 11.25
CA ALA A 124 -0.78 -14.10 11.92
C ALA A 124 -0.40 -15.21 10.93
N VAL A 125 -1.14 -15.33 9.81
CA VAL A 125 -0.85 -16.30 8.74
C VAL A 125 0.54 -16.06 8.16
N LYS A 126 0.87 -14.81 7.81
CA LYS A 126 2.18 -14.46 7.25
C LYS A 126 3.32 -14.79 8.21
N LEU A 127 3.15 -14.51 9.51
CA LEU A 127 4.15 -14.84 10.51
C LEU A 127 4.35 -16.35 10.62
N ALA A 128 3.26 -17.12 10.63
CA ALA A 128 3.33 -18.58 10.65
C ALA A 128 4.02 -19.15 9.40
N GLU A 129 3.73 -18.63 8.22
CA GLU A 129 4.41 -19.02 6.97
C GLU A 129 5.91 -18.72 7.00
N GLN A 130 6.29 -17.55 7.54
CA GLN A 130 7.69 -17.15 7.70
C GLN A 130 8.43 -18.05 8.69
N GLU A 131 7.80 -18.39 9.82
CA GLU A 131 8.40 -19.30 10.80
C GLU A 131 8.60 -20.70 10.20
N GLN A 132 7.62 -21.23 9.48
CA GLN A 132 7.76 -22.49 8.76
C GLN A 132 8.88 -22.43 7.71
N ALA A 133 9.04 -21.29 7.03
CA ALA A 133 10.13 -21.11 6.08
C ALA A 133 11.50 -21.05 6.76
N ALA A 134 11.60 -20.39 7.91
CA ALA A 134 12.81 -20.35 8.73
C ALA A 134 13.18 -21.75 9.23
N GLU A 135 12.21 -22.56 9.67
CA GLU A 135 12.44 -23.94 10.09
C GLU A 135 12.96 -24.82 8.95
N ARG A 136 12.40 -24.69 7.74
CA ARG A 136 12.94 -25.36 6.55
C ARG A 136 14.38 -24.93 6.25
N CYS A 137 14.71 -23.65 6.46
CA CYS A 137 16.07 -23.14 6.28
C CYS A 137 17.03 -23.72 7.33
N ARG A 138 16.64 -23.77 8.60
CA ARG A 138 17.41 -24.39 9.69
C ARG A 138 17.67 -25.86 9.43
N THR A 139 16.63 -26.62 9.06
CA THR A 139 16.74 -28.03 8.70
C THR A 139 17.67 -28.23 7.51
N ARG A 140 17.51 -27.44 6.43
CA ARG A 140 18.37 -27.51 5.25
C ARG A 140 19.83 -27.21 5.58
N TRP A 141 20.07 -26.20 6.41
CA TRP A 141 21.40 -25.85 6.89
C TRP A 141 22.02 -26.97 7.72
N ALA A 142 21.26 -27.52 8.68
CA ALA A 142 21.71 -28.59 9.57
C ALA A 142 22.14 -29.85 8.80
N ASN A 143 21.39 -30.20 7.74
CA ASN A 143 21.65 -31.37 6.90
C ASN A 143 22.75 -31.16 5.85
N ALA A 144 23.21 -29.92 5.63
CA ALA A 144 24.26 -29.63 4.68
C ALA A 144 25.65 -29.99 5.23
N GLY A 145 26.51 -30.48 4.34
CA GLY A 145 27.85 -30.95 4.67
C GLY A 145 28.91 -29.84 4.67
N PRO A 146 30.15 -30.19 5.01
CA PRO A 146 31.29 -29.30 4.83
C PRO A 146 31.46 -28.94 3.35
N VAL A 147 32.04 -27.76 3.10
CA VAL A 147 32.27 -27.28 1.74
C VAL A 147 33.53 -27.92 1.15
N ASP A 148 33.45 -28.31 -0.11
CA ASP A 148 34.62 -28.67 -0.91
C ASP A 148 35.44 -27.40 -1.25
N PRO A 149 36.71 -27.28 -0.80
CA PRO A 149 37.56 -26.15 -1.14
C PRO A 149 37.78 -25.97 -2.66
N ALA A 150 37.65 -27.05 -3.43
CA ALA A 150 37.75 -27.04 -4.90
C ALA A 150 36.43 -26.65 -5.59
N HIS A 151 35.39 -26.25 -4.85
CA HIS A 151 34.12 -25.85 -5.44
C HIS A 151 34.33 -24.71 -6.45
N PRO A 152 33.85 -24.82 -7.71
CA PRO A 152 34.16 -23.88 -8.79
C PRO A 152 33.86 -22.41 -8.47
N TYR A 153 32.78 -22.17 -7.73
CA TYR A 153 32.44 -20.83 -7.27
C TYR A 153 33.49 -20.24 -6.32
N LEU A 154 34.00 -21.03 -5.37
CA LEU A 154 35.01 -20.58 -4.40
C LEU A 154 36.33 -20.27 -5.11
N MET A 155 36.79 -21.15 -5.98
CA MET A 155 38.02 -20.94 -6.77
C MET A 155 37.94 -19.67 -7.62
N ARG A 156 36.81 -19.50 -8.33
CA ARG A 156 36.58 -18.32 -9.17
C ARG A 156 36.51 -17.02 -8.36
N LYS A 157 35.90 -17.07 -7.17
CA LYS A 157 35.79 -15.91 -6.27
C LYS A 157 36.98 -15.72 -5.35
N ARG A 158 37.92 -16.68 -5.32
CA ARG A 158 39.12 -16.71 -4.46
C ARG A 158 38.78 -16.51 -2.99
N VAL A 159 37.79 -17.27 -2.50
CA VAL A 159 37.35 -17.25 -1.10
C VAL A 159 37.41 -18.66 -0.51
N SER A 160 37.63 -18.77 0.81
CA SER A 160 37.81 -20.07 1.50
C SER A 160 36.54 -20.89 1.62
N GLY A 161 35.37 -20.23 1.63
CA GLY A 161 34.09 -20.88 1.95
C GLY A 161 33.85 -21.04 3.46
N GLU A 162 34.66 -20.38 4.30
CA GLU A 162 34.43 -20.35 5.75
C GLU A 162 33.04 -19.80 6.08
N GLY A 163 32.35 -20.44 7.03
CA GLY A 163 30.98 -20.10 7.40
C GLY A 163 29.92 -20.50 6.38
N LEU A 164 30.30 -21.19 5.29
CA LEU A 164 29.36 -21.77 4.31
C LEU A 164 29.19 -23.28 4.55
N ARG A 165 28.12 -23.84 3.99
CA ARG A 165 27.90 -25.29 3.92
C ARG A 165 27.59 -25.71 2.48
N GLN A 166 27.71 -26.99 2.18
CA GLN A 166 27.45 -27.52 0.84
C GLN A 166 26.28 -28.51 0.83
N GLU A 167 25.38 -28.33 -0.11
CA GLU A 167 24.25 -29.21 -0.41
C GLU A 167 24.36 -29.62 -1.89
N GLY A 168 24.87 -30.83 -2.14
CA GLY A 168 25.19 -31.29 -3.50
C GLY A 168 26.15 -30.31 -4.20
N ASN A 169 25.70 -29.72 -5.31
CA ASN A 169 26.47 -28.76 -6.11
C ASN A 169 26.18 -27.29 -5.75
N ARG A 170 25.57 -27.04 -4.59
CA ARG A 170 25.21 -25.69 -4.14
C ARG A 170 25.95 -25.35 -2.85
N LEU A 171 26.45 -24.14 -2.79
CA LEU A 171 26.88 -23.54 -1.53
C LEU A 171 25.68 -22.88 -0.85
N LEU A 172 25.57 -23.08 0.45
CA LEU A 172 24.58 -22.46 1.31
C LEU A 172 25.26 -21.37 2.13
N VAL A 173 24.63 -20.20 2.16
CA VAL A 173 25.01 -19.05 2.99
C VAL A 173 23.88 -18.81 4.00
N PRO A 174 24.14 -18.87 5.31
CA PRO A 174 23.12 -18.64 6.33
C PRO A 174 22.85 -17.15 6.49
N MET A 175 21.59 -16.77 6.74
CA MET A 175 21.18 -15.41 7.09
C MET A 175 20.64 -15.42 8.52
N PHE A 176 21.30 -14.68 9.39
CA PHE A 176 20.97 -14.62 10.81
C PHE A 176 20.14 -13.38 11.14
N ASP A 177 19.27 -13.49 12.14
CA ASP A 177 18.72 -12.33 12.83
C ASP A 177 19.69 -11.80 13.90
N PRO A 178 19.37 -10.68 14.58
CA PRO A 178 20.20 -10.17 15.67
C PRO A 178 20.36 -11.10 16.87
N ALA A 179 19.50 -12.12 17.02
CA ALA A 179 19.61 -13.14 18.06
C ALA A 179 20.48 -14.34 17.63
N GLY A 180 20.96 -14.37 16.39
CA GLY A 180 21.78 -15.45 15.84
C GLY A 180 21.00 -16.63 15.29
N ALA A 181 19.67 -16.52 15.14
CA ALA A 181 18.85 -17.58 14.55
C ALA A 181 18.86 -17.48 13.02
N ILE A 182 18.91 -18.64 12.34
CA ILE A 182 18.81 -18.68 10.87
C ILE A 182 17.34 -18.47 10.47
N TRP A 183 17.10 -17.39 9.73
CA TRP A 183 15.80 -17.07 9.15
C TRP A 183 15.71 -17.37 7.66
N ASN A 184 16.86 -17.44 6.98
CA ASN A 184 16.92 -17.71 5.56
C ASN A 184 18.25 -18.39 5.20
N VAL A 185 18.27 -19.05 4.05
CA VAL A 185 19.48 -19.58 3.44
C VAL A 185 19.53 -19.13 1.99
N GLN A 186 20.63 -18.48 1.61
CA GLN A 186 20.93 -18.21 0.21
C GLN A 186 21.69 -19.40 -0.37
N ALA A 187 21.17 -19.98 -1.45
CA ALA A 187 21.86 -21.00 -2.22
C ALA A 187 22.58 -20.36 -3.42
N ILE A 188 23.82 -20.79 -3.66
CA ILE A 188 24.67 -20.40 -4.78
C ILE A 188 24.92 -21.64 -5.63
N ALA A 189 24.50 -21.63 -6.89
CA ALA A 189 24.76 -22.70 -7.84
C ALA A 189 26.16 -22.60 -8.47
N LEU A 190 26.56 -23.62 -9.22
CA LEU A 190 27.87 -23.69 -9.90
C LEU A 190 28.12 -22.51 -10.86
N ASP A 191 27.09 -22.08 -11.57
CA ASP A 191 27.15 -20.91 -12.46
C ASP A 191 27.34 -19.59 -11.68
N GLY A 192 27.06 -19.59 -10.38
CA GLY A 192 27.10 -18.46 -9.47
C GLY A 192 25.75 -17.77 -9.28
N SER A 193 24.68 -18.29 -9.86
CA SER A 193 23.32 -17.81 -9.62
C SER A 193 22.94 -17.99 -8.15
N LYS A 194 22.31 -16.96 -7.59
CA LYS A 194 21.94 -16.89 -6.18
C LYS A 194 20.42 -16.89 -6.02
N ARG A 195 19.93 -17.66 -5.06
CA ARG A 195 18.50 -17.74 -4.71
C ARG A 195 18.32 -17.80 -3.21
N PHE A 196 17.39 -17.00 -2.70
CA PHE A 196 16.94 -17.08 -1.31
C PHE A 196 15.82 -18.11 -1.16
N ALA A 197 15.63 -18.63 0.05
CA ALA A 197 14.49 -19.49 0.31
C ALA A 197 13.19 -18.71 0.20
N LYS A 198 12.21 -19.27 -0.51
CA LYS A 198 10.91 -18.63 -0.73
C LYS A 198 10.13 -18.54 0.59
N GLY A 199 9.59 -17.36 0.87
CA GLY A 199 8.75 -17.10 2.06
C GLY A 199 9.53 -16.91 3.35
N ALA A 200 10.85 -17.10 3.34
CA ALA A 200 11.73 -16.77 4.45
C ALA A 200 11.94 -15.25 4.57
N ARG A 201 12.37 -14.80 5.75
CA ARG A 201 12.59 -13.39 6.09
C ARG A 201 13.98 -12.90 5.69
#